data_AF-A0A7W6HUR0-F1
#
_entry.id   AF-A0A7W6HUR0-F1
#
_cell.length_a   1.000
_cell.length_b   1.000
_cell.length_c   1.000
_cell.angle_alpha   90.00
_cell.angle_beta   90.00
_cell.angle_gamma   90.00
#
_symmetry.space_group_name_H-M   'P 1'
#
loop_
_entity.id
_entity.type
_entity.pdbx_description
1 polymer ?
#
loop_
_entity_poly.entity_id
_entity_poly.type
_entity_poly.pdbx_seq_one_letter_code
_entity_poly.pdbx_strand_id
1 'polypeptide(L)'
;MKIILLGLLFLLCFDLQAGIRKSKLKVLYVGGSSDVYANINRGKVDSVLLLEGAKKRTVAFEKLLKQYFKYVTAIDAKDYQPVLSEDYDVTVMDGLPQPIVPPTMQEDPFGRFYGEKREGYLPQDFDRPMLLIAELSSLIGARLGLKTDWCCLCLDADAHHIRTEHPMFKGPFPVKMSMVMKPTPESAKSIAKSEGEVVPDSILMWRVQKEGYTTKAIRPGMISKSAGFLDSPDVEFISGGVSAKGLEEVAIGRHGNFLHWGFSASPEEMTEEAKSVFANAIVYISQFAGQAPIARKFNPFIVTEKHLKSTILRATRAAYEERVSTLKRIGKEESTYGEYLKSMFPELYFSFGTDEKAYKDYYMNNAGYFMPRPGRVSFLLDEDARSLGISNHDIRLLDEAIRLLEEGTDVAKGHRLLKRYTLCRFETPAEWRTWFETNKSRLFFTESGGWFFLVNTRDKNVPGNDYRVLCTESIKEPIEEKTLKEEDTDEKEPVKVQAFTKKMSNGNRLITIRMKIHPGYRIYTQVDKSDPYLPTTITFVLPKGVEKVGELKRPLGRAYNGTRTVVVEEEAIFTQEVLGTGNVTCVIEYQSCNDQMCMPPAELSLIVQ
;
A
#
# COMPACT_ATOMS: atom_id res chain seq x y z
N MET A 1 -62.41 37.05 48.44
CA MET A 1 -62.17 35.58 48.44
C MET A 1 -62.19 35.08 47.00
N LYS A 2 -61.01 34.99 46.38
CA LYS A 2 -60.64 34.39 45.07
C LYS A 2 -59.48 35.23 44.54
N ILE A 3 -58.50 34.56 43.94
CA ILE A 3 -57.14 35.02 43.58
C ILE A 3 -56.15 34.81 44.72
N ILE A 4 -55.52 33.63 44.72
CA ILE A 4 -54.13 33.27 45.06
C ILE A 4 -54.14 31.74 45.06
N LEU A 5 -54.06 31.12 43.88
CA LEU A 5 -53.63 29.71 43.72
C LEU A 5 -53.41 29.35 42.23
N LEU A 6 -52.64 30.14 41.49
CA LEU A 6 -52.30 29.79 40.09
C LEU A 6 -50.94 30.34 39.63
N GLY A 7 -50.01 30.53 40.57
CA GLY A 7 -48.69 31.12 40.31
C GLY A 7 -47.53 30.37 40.95
N LEU A 8 -47.63 29.05 41.11
CA LEU A 8 -46.57 28.25 41.76
C LEU A 8 -46.40 26.83 41.20
N LEU A 9 -46.80 26.58 39.95
CA LEU A 9 -46.59 25.28 39.30
C LEU A 9 -46.00 25.38 37.88
N PHE A 10 -45.22 26.43 37.60
CA PHE A 10 -44.60 26.66 36.28
C PHE A 10 -43.13 27.10 36.37
N LEU A 11 -42.39 26.63 37.38
CA LEU A 11 -40.97 27.02 37.59
C LEU A 11 -40.03 25.88 38.03
N LEU A 12 -40.40 24.61 37.79
CA LEU A 12 -39.52 23.46 38.01
C LEU A 12 -39.60 22.43 36.88
N CYS A 13 -39.40 22.89 35.64
CA CYS A 13 -38.86 22.05 34.57
C CYS A 13 -37.59 22.72 34.05
N PHE A 14 -36.62 22.98 34.94
CA PHE A 14 -35.25 22.95 34.49
C PHE A 14 -34.95 21.48 34.20
N ASP A 15 -34.91 21.14 32.92
CA ASP A 15 -34.21 19.93 32.48
C ASP A 15 -32.83 19.97 33.13
N LEU A 16 -32.63 19.17 34.18
CA LEU A 16 -31.31 18.74 34.59
C LEU A 16 -30.79 17.89 33.42
N GLN A 17 -30.23 18.53 32.39
CA GLN A 17 -29.24 17.88 31.56
C GLN A 17 -28.07 17.58 32.50
N ALA A 18 -28.06 16.37 33.08
CA ALA A 18 -26.90 15.85 33.77
C ALA A 18 -25.71 15.97 32.80
N GLY A 19 -24.76 16.84 33.14
CA GLY A 19 -23.62 17.12 32.28
C GLY A 19 -22.86 15.82 31.93
N ILE A 20 -22.31 15.75 30.72
CA ILE A 20 -21.52 14.60 30.26
C ILE A 20 -20.43 14.31 31.29
N ARG A 21 -20.44 13.09 31.85
CA ARG A 21 -19.37 12.64 32.75
C ARG A 21 -18.11 12.42 31.94
N LYS A 22 -17.16 13.35 32.05
CA LYS A 22 -15.90 13.29 31.31
C LYS A 22 -15.07 12.06 31.68
N SER A 23 -14.50 11.43 30.67
CA SER A 23 -13.49 10.39 30.82
C SER A 23 -12.19 10.96 31.41
N LYS A 24 -11.46 10.12 32.15
CA LYS A 24 -10.14 10.46 32.71
C LYS A 24 -8.98 10.21 31.75
N LEU A 25 -9.25 9.69 30.56
CA LEU A 25 -8.22 9.48 29.54
C LEU A 25 -7.54 10.81 29.19
N LYS A 26 -6.22 10.75 29.01
CA LYS A 26 -5.38 11.81 28.47
C LYS A 26 -5.37 11.69 26.95
N VAL A 27 -5.86 12.71 26.27
CA VAL A 27 -5.94 12.73 24.80
C VAL A 27 -5.00 13.79 24.26
N LEU A 28 -4.09 13.37 23.39
CA LEU A 28 -3.28 14.27 22.57
C LEU A 28 -3.97 14.43 21.21
N TYR A 29 -4.38 15.64 20.88
CA TYR A 29 -4.85 15.98 19.54
C TYR A 29 -3.73 16.67 18.76
N VAL A 30 -3.44 16.14 17.58
CA VAL A 30 -2.40 16.64 16.67
C VAL A 30 -3.09 17.21 15.44
N GLY A 31 -3.23 18.54 15.41
CA GLY A 31 -3.92 19.28 14.36
C GLY A 31 -2.99 19.70 13.22
N GLY A 32 -3.54 20.02 12.05
CA GLY A 32 -2.75 20.50 10.91
C GLY A 32 -3.44 20.39 9.56
N SER A 33 -4.49 19.58 9.46
CA SER A 33 -5.34 19.55 8.27
C SER A 33 -6.33 20.71 8.26
N SER A 34 -6.75 21.14 7.07
CA SER A 34 -7.80 22.15 6.88
C SER A 34 -9.10 21.51 6.37
N ASP A 35 -10.24 22.14 6.66
CA ASP A 35 -11.52 21.80 6.00
C ASP A 35 -11.53 22.22 4.53
N VAL A 36 -10.67 23.20 4.18
CA VAL A 36 -10.43 23.59 2.80
C VAL A 36 -9.50 22.57 2.16
N TYR A 37 -9.96 21.92 1.09
CA TYR A 37 -9.22 20.86 0.44
C TYR A 37 -8.70 21.28 -0.93
N ALA A 38 -7.37 21.30 -1.07
CA ALA A 38 -6.67 21.38 -2.35
C ALA A 38 -6.61 19.98 -2.95
N ASN A 39 -7.54 19.63 -3.84
CA ASN A 39 -7.36 18.43 -4.65
C ASN A 39 -6.42 18.75 -5.82
N ILE A 40 -5.71 17.74 -6.31
CA ILE A 40 -4.91 17.76 -7.54
C ILE A 40 -5.72 18.31 -8.73
N ASN A 41 -7.05 18.11 -8.72
CA ASN A 41 -7.98 18.58 -9.76
C ASN A 41 -8.64 19.95 -9.49
N ARG A 42 -8.38 20.60 -8.35
CA ARG A 42 -8.99 21.91 -7.97
C ARG A 42 -8.00 23.07 -7.91
N GLY A 43 -6.75 22.86 -8.32
CA GLY A 43 -5.72 23.90 -8.38
C GLY A 43 -5.04 24.16 -7.03
N LYS A 44 -4.07 25.10 -7.04
CA LYS A 44 -3.40 25.57 -5.83
C LYS A 44 -4.39 26.36 -4.97
N VAL A 45 -4.62 25.89 -3.75
CA VAL A 45 -5.31 26.67 -2.71
C VAL A 45 -4.28 27.55 -2.00
N ASP A 46 -4.69 28.75 -1.60
CA ASP A 46 -3.86 29.68 -0.83
C ASP A 46 -3.37 29.03 0.47
N SER A 47 -2.05 29.02 0.68
CA SER A 47 -1.40 28.51 1.88
C SER A 47 -1.87 29.21 3.16
N VAL A 48 -2.21 30.51 3.10
CA VAL A 48 -2.71 31.26 4.26
C VAL A 48 -4.08 30.74 4.66
N LEU A 49 -4.97 30.57 3.68
CA LEU A 49 -6.32 30.01 3.88
C LEU A 49 -6.26 28.58 4.45
N LEU A 50 -5.32 27.75 3.97
CA LEU A 50 -5.09 26.41 4.51
C LEU A 50 -4.66 26.46 5.99
N LEU A 51 -3.71 27.34 6.33
CA LEU A 51 -3.23 27.51 7.71
C LEU A 51 -4.31 28.06 8.64
N GLU A 52 -5.11 29.02 8.20
CA GLU A 52 -6.24 29.55 8.96
C GLU A 52 -7.31 28.48 9.19
N GLY A 53 -7.67 27.75 8.14
CA GLY A 53 -8.61 26.63 8.25
C GLY A 53 -8.11 25.53 9.19
N ALA A 54 -6.81 25.21 9.17
CA ALA A 54 -6.21 24.25 10.09
C ALA A 54 -6.24 24.71 11.55
N LYS A 55 -5.97 25.99 11.81
CA LYS A 55 -6.11 26.58 13.16
C LYS A 55 -7.55 26.52 13.66
N LYS A 56 -8.52 26.92 12.81
CA LYS A 56 -9.95 26.87 13.16
C LYS A 56 -10.40 25.44 13.48
N ARG A 57 -10.02 24.48 12.63
CA ARG A 57 -10.32 23.05 12.82
C ARG A 57 -9.70 22.49 14.10
N THR A 58 -8.46 22.86 14.40
CA THR A 58 -7.76 22.47 15.64
C THR A 58 -8.52 22.94 16.88
N VAL A 59 -8.95 24.21 16.91
CA VAL A 59 -9.75 24.77 18.01
C VAL A 59 -11.10 24.04 18.14
N ALA A 60 -11.74 23.72 17.03
CA ALA A 60 -13.01 23.00 17.04
C ALA A 60 -12.87 21.59 17.65
N PHE A 61 -11.83 20.83 17.28
CA PHE A 61 -11.55 19.52 17.88
C PHE A 61 -11.14 19.61 19.34
N GLU A 62 -10.28 20.55 19.71
CA GLU A 62 -9.92 20.75 21.11
C GLU A 62 -11.16 21.04 21.97
N LYS A 63 -12.05 21.91 21.48
CA LYS A 63 -13.33 22.22 22.15
C LYS A 63 -14.21 20.98 22.28
N LEU A 64 -14.37 20.19 21.21
CA LEU A 64 -15.14 18.95 21.23
C LEU A 64 -14.57 17.97 22.26
N LEU A 65 -13.28 17.68 22.18
CA LEU A 65 -12.62 16.70 23.05
C LEU A 65 -12.71 17.11 24.53
N LYS A 66 -12.57 18.40 24.84
CA LYS A 66 -12.74 18.91 26.23
C LYS A 66 -14.16 18.74 26.78
N GLN A 67 -15.17 18.48 25.95
CA GLN A 67 -16.52 18.13 26.43
C GLN A 67 -16.56 16.70 26.99
N TYR A 68 -15.75 15.79 26.43
CA TYR A 68 -15.78 14.36 26.73
C TYR A 68 -14.62 13.89 27.61
N PHE A 69 -13.48 14.59 27.60
CA PHE A 69 -12.25 14.18 28.27
C PHE A 69 -11.76 15.25 29.24
N LYS A 70 -11.26 14.82 30.39
CA LYS A 70 -10.74 15.72 31.43
C LYS A 70 -9.39 16.32 31.06
N TYR A 71 -8.55 15.57 30.36
CA TYR A 71 -7.18 15.96 30.01
C TYR A 71 -7.02 15.93 28.50
N VAL A 72 -6.95 17.10 27.88
CA VAL A 72 -6.80 17.26 26.42
C VAL A 72 -5.68 18.27 26.17
N THR A 73 -4.72 17.86 25.37
CA THR A 73 -3.69 18.75 24.82
C THR A 73 -3.84 18.79 23.31
N ALA A 74 -3.84 19.98 22.72
CA ALA A 74 -3.83 20.17 21.27
C ALA A 74 -2.50 20.78 20.85
N ILE A 75 -1.86 20.20 19.83
CA ILE A 75 -0.61 20.70 19.24
C ILE A 75 -0.70 20.75 17.72
N ASP A 76 0.21 21.49 17.09
CA ASP A 76 0.41 21.45 15.64
C ASP A 76 1.23 20.20 15.27
N ALA A 77 0.90 19.56 14.15
CA ALA A 77 1.57 18.36 13.65
C ALA A 77 3.06 18.57 13.41
N LYS A 78 3.50 19.79 13.07
CA LYS A 78 4.93 20.08 12.91
C LYS A 78 5.72 19.93 14.22
N ASP A 79 5.04 20.10 15.35
CA ASP A 79 5.62 20.05 16.69
C ASP A 79 5.46 18.64 17.32
N TYR A 80 4.75 17.73 16.64
CA TYR A 80 4.58 16.36 17.11
C TYR A 80 5.87 15.55 16.93
N GLN A 81 6.21 14.80 17.97
CA GLN A 81 7.21 13.74 17.95
C GLN A 81 6.61 12.47 18.53
N PRO A 82 6.94 11.27 18.01
CA PRO A 82 6.33 10.02 18.45
C PRO A 82 6.36 9.81 19.98
N VAL A 83 7.48 10.18 20.62
CA VAL A 83 7.70 10.07 22.07
C VAL A 83 6.67 10.83 22.91
N LEU A 84 6.04 11.89 22.37
CA LEU A 84 4.98 12.60 23.07
C LEU A 84 3.80 11.68 23.40
N SER A 85 3.55 10.66 22.56
CA SER A 85 2.42 9.73 22.74
C SER A 85 2.56 8.86 23.99
N GLU A 86 3.74 8.77 24.60
CA GLU A 86 3.96 8.02 25.85
C GLU A 86 3.26 8.67 27.05
N ASP A 87 3.04 9.99 27.01
CA ASP A 87 2.40 10.73 28.11
C ASP A 87 0.86 10.73 28.04
N TYR A 88 0.29 10.15 26.99
CA TYR A 88 -1.14 10.16 26.69
C TYR A 88 -1.68 8.75 26.47
N ASP A 89 -2.97 8.55 26.76
CA ASP A 89 -3.63 7.26 26.54
C ASP A 89 -3.99 7.06 25.06
N VAL A 90 -4.28 8.15 24.34
CA VAL A 90 -4.60 8.12 22.90
C VAL A 90 -4.09 9.37 22.21
N THR A 91 -3.49 9.19 21.03
CA THR A 91 -3.21 10.27 20.08
C THR A 91 -4.27 10.31 18.97
N VAL A 92 -4.89 11.45 18.74
CA VAL A 92 -5.80 11.73 17.63
C VAL A 92 -5.04 12.53 16.57
N MET A 93 -4.80 11.91 15.42
CA MET A 93 -4.04 12.52 14.34
C MET A 93 -4.97 13.12 13.30
N ASP A 94 -4.91 14.44 13.16
CA ASP A 94 -5.65 15.25 12.18
C ASP A 94 -4.72 16.25 11.47
N GLY A 95 -3.41 16.01 11.50
CA GLY A 95 -2.40 16.70 10.73
C GLY A 95 -1.24 15.76 10.45
N LEU A 96 -0.52 15.98 9.35
CA LEU A 96 0.62 15.15 8.97
C LEU A 96 1.89 15.66 9.68
N PRO A 97 2.55 14.85 10.54
CA PRO A 97 3.76 15.29 11.24
C PRO A 97 4.96 15.49 10.33
N GLN A 98 6.05 16.03 10.88
CA GLN A 98 7.35 15.98 10.19
C GLN A 98 7.82 14.52 10.07
N PRO A 99 8.36 14.11 8.91
CA PRO A 99 8.84 12.76 8.73
C PRO A 99 10.12 12.52 9.55
N ILE A 100 10.16 11.40 10.27
CA ILE A 100 11.35 10.91 10.99
C ILE A 100 12.26 10.07 10.10
N VAL A 101 11.73 9.55 8.98
CA VAL A 101 12.52 8.91 7.94
C VAL A 101 12.17 9.52 6.58
N PRO A 102 13.15 10.03 5.81
CA PRO A 102 12.91 10.60 4.50
C PRO A 102 12.39 9.54 3.52
N PRO A 103 11.82 9.95 2.37
CA PRO A 103 11.45 8.99 1.35
C PRO A 103 12.71 8.29 0.84
N THR A 104 12.62 6.98 0.60
CA THR A 104 13.73 6.18 0.06
C THR A 104 13.21 5.35 -1.09
N MET A 105 14.00 5.03 -2.12
CA MET A 105 13.56 4.06 -3.13
C MET A 105 13.30 2.70 -2.48
N GLN A 106 12.16 2.05 -2.78
CA GLN A 106 11.82 0.73 -2.25
C GLN A 106 12.12 -0.35 -3.30
N GLU A 107 13.08 -1.22 -2.99
CA GLU A 107 13.00 -2.61 -3.41
C GLU A 107 12.40 -3.38 -2.26
N ASP A 108 11.49 -4.28 -2.59
CA ASP A 108 11.09 -5.28 -1.63
C ASP A 108 12.18 -6.38 -1.54
N PRO A 109 12.23 -7.05 -0.39
CA PRO A 109 12.96 -8.28 -0.11
C PRO A 109 13.10 -9.42 -1.14
N PHE A 110 12.19 -9.48 -2.10
CA PHE A 110 12.07 -10.53 -3.11
C PHE A 110 12.30 -9.95 -4.52
N GLY A 111 12.94 -8.78 -4.62
CA GLY A 111 13.22 -8.10 -5.87
C GLY A 111 11.98 -7.48 -6.53
N ARG A 112 10.91 -7.18 -5.78
CA ARG A 112 9.71 -6.52 -6.33
C ARG A 112 9.85 -5.00 -6.25
N PHE A 113 9.79 -4.35 -7.40
CA PHE A 113 9.70 -2.89 -7.52
C PHE A 113 8.26 -2.42 -7.29
N TYR A 114 8.03 -1.47 -6.37
CA TYR A 114 6.70 -0.88 -6.12
C TYR A 114 6.69 0.65 -5.93
N GLY A 115 7.78 1.35 -6.28
CA GLY A 115 7.89 2.81 -6.19
C GLY A 115 8.64 3.31 -4.95
N GLU A 116 8.55 4.62 -4.68
CA GLU A 116 9.20 5.25 -3.52
C GLU A 116 8.58 4.75 -2.20
N LYS A 117 9.40 4.33 -1.21
CA LYS A 117 8.95 4.31 0.19
C LYS A 117 8.62 5.76 0.53
N ARG A 118 7.32 6.06 0.60
CA ARG A 118 6.77 7.28 1.22
C ARG A 118 7.43 7.53 2.56
N GLU A 119 7.42 8.76 3.05
CA GLU A 119 8.06 9.12 4.30
C GLU A 119 7.58 8.28 5.50
N GLY A 120 8.46 8.10 6.48
CA GLY A 120 8.13 7.47 7.77
C GLY A 120 7.84 8.52 8.82
N TYR A 121 6.67 8.44 9.46
CA TYR A 121 6.23 9.39 10.50
C TYR A 121 6.27 8.82 11.91
N LEU A 122 6.29 7.48 12.04
CA LEU A 122 6.33 6.76 13.31
C LEU A 122 7.37 5.64 13.27
N PRO A 123 7.98 5.26 14.41
CA PRO A 123 8.82 4.08 14.53
C PRO A 123 8.06 2.79 14.17
N GLN A 124 8.76 1.79 13.63
CA GLN A 124 8.14 0.52 13.18
C GLN A 124 7.44 -0.24 14.31
N ASP A 125 7.96 -0.08 15.52
CA ASP A 125 7.50 -0.69 16.77
C ASP A 125 6.60 0.23 17.61
N PHE A 126 6.11 1.33 17.05
CA PHE A 126 5.15 2.21 17.71
C PHE A 126 3.88 1.44 18.11
N ASP A 127 3.56 1.46 19.39
CA ASP A 127 2.52 0.60 19.99
C ASP A 127 1.51 1.38 20.86
N ARG A 128 1.57 2.73 20.85
CA ARG A 128 0.62 3.59 21.56
C ARG A 128 -0.70 3.74 20.77
N PRO A 129 -1.87 3.81 21.42
CA PRO A 129 -3.14 3.95 20.71
C PRO A 129 -3.22 5.23 19.87
N MET A 130 -3.65 5.07 18.62
CA MET A 130 -3.80 6.19 17.70
C MET A 130 -5.09 6.11 16.88
N LEU A 131 -5.84 7.21 16.84
CA LEU A 131 -6.96 7.41 15.92
C LEU A 131 -6.48 8.29 14.76
N LEU A 132 -6.60 7.78 13.54
CA LEU A 132 -6.14 8.42 12.31
C LEU A 132 -7.34 8.91 11.50
N ILE A 133 -7.44 10.22 11.27
CA ILE A 133 -8.54 10.82 10.51
C ILE A 133 -8.25 10.79 9.01
N ALA A 134 -9.23 10.33 8.22
CA ALA A 134 -9.22 10.32 6.76
C ALA A 134 -7.91 9.75 6.17
N GLU A 135 -7.23 10.49 5.29
CA GLU A 135 -6.03 10.05 4.57
C GLU A 135 -4.83 9.73 5.45
N LEU A 136 -4.80 10.27 6.68
CA LEU A 136 -3.67 10.06 7.58
C LEU A 136 -3.48 8.60 7.94
N SER A 137 -4.55 7.80 7.86
CA SER A 137 -4.47 6.34 8.02
C SER A 137 -3.54 5.69 6.99
N SER A 138 -3.60 6.14 5.73
CA SER A 138 -2.72 5.63 4.69
C SER A 138 -1.35 6.29 4.71
N LEU A 139 -1.28 7.61 4.93
CA LEU A 139 -0.01 8.35 4.87
C LEU A 139 0.94 7.91 5.98
N ILE A 140 0.44 7.82 7.22
CA ILE A 140 1.23 7.40 8.38
C ILE A 140 1.36 5.87 8.41
N GLY A 141 0.29 5.16 8.04
CA GLY A 141 0.23 3.70 8.13
C GLY A 141 1.07 2.95 7.09
N ALA A 142 1.41 3.57 5.95
CA ALA A 142 2.10 2.89 4.85
C ALA A 142 3.41 2.21 5.29
N ARG A 143 4.30 2.94 5.97
CA ARG A 143 5.57 2.36 6.45
C ARG A 143 5.40 1.37 7.61
N LEU A 144 4.30 1.46 8.33
CA LEU A 144 3.99 0.50 9.38
C LEU A 144 3.34 -0.77 8.81
N GLY A 145 2.95 -0.78 7.54
CA GLY A 145 2.21 -1.88 6.92
C GLY A 145 0.78 -1.98 7.48
N LEU A 146 0.12 -0.85 7.77
CA LEU A 146 -1.27 -0.89 8.18
C LEU A 146 -2.17 -1.34 7.03
N LYS A 147 -3.15 -2.20 7.33
CA LYS A 147 -4.17 -2.64 6.36
C LYS A 147 -5.21 -1.58 6.04
N THR A 148 -5.25 -0.48 6.79
CA THR A 148 -6.06 0.72 6.50
C THR A 148 -5.37 1.57 5.41
N ASP A 149 -5.06 0.93 4.28
CA ASP A 149 -4.35 1.52 3.16
C ASP A 149 -5.31 2.18 2.16
N TRP A 150 -4.76 3.07 1.34
CA TRP A 150 -5.53 3.90 0.42
C TRP A 150 -6.32 3.05 -0.60
N CYS A 151 -7.66 3.09 -0.52
CA CYS A 151 -8.50 2.75 -1.67
C CYS A 151 -8.82 4.01 -2.47
N CYS A 152 -9.45 5.00 -1.82
CA CYS A 152 -9.87 6.23 -2.49
C CYS A 152 -10.17 7.36 -1.51
N LEU A 153 -9.84 8.59 -1.90
CA LEU A 153 -10.30 9.79 -1.19
C LEU A 153 -11.65 10.26 -1.76
N CYS A 154 -12.68 9.46 -1.47
CA CYS A 154 -14.03 9.68 -1.97
C CYS A 154 -15.10 9.19 -0.98
N LEU A 155 -14.79 9.13 0.32
CA LEU A 155 -15.79 8.84 1.33
C LEU A 155 -16.65 10.08 1.57
N ASP A 156 -17.95 9.89 1.43
CA ASP A 156 -18.98 10.90 1.60
C ASP A 156 -19.49 10.94 3.06
N ALA A 157 -20.64 11.56 3.29
CA ALA A 157 -21.16 11.90 4.61
C ALA A 157 -21.88 10.78 5.36
N ASP A 158 -22.22 9.68 4.68
CA ASP A 158 -23.02 8.59 5.22
C ASP A 158 -22.20 7.31 5.40
N ALA A 159 -22.28 6.70 6.59
CA ALA A 159 -21.79 5.36 6.86
C ALA A 159 -22.88 4.32 6.55
N HIS A 160 -22.49 3.10 6.18
CA HIS A 160 -23.39 1.96 5.99
C HIS A 160 -22.74 0.66 6.46
N HIS A 161 -23.48 -0.45 6.47
CA HIS A 161 -22.98 -1.76 6.96
C HIS A 161 -22.34 -1.65 8.36
N ILE A 162 -22.98 -0.87 9.23
CA ILE A 162 -22.45 -0.51 10.54
C ILE A 162 -22.69 -1.68 11.50
N ARG A 163 -21.66 -2.07 12.24
CA ARG A 163 -21.80 -2.98 13.38
C ARG A 163 -22.38 -2.23 14.58
N THR A 164 -23.68 -2.03 14.61
CA THR A 164 -24.36 -1.24 15.66
C THR A 164 -24.17 -1.77 17.08
N GLU A 165 -23.79 -3.05 17.23
CA GLU A 165 -23.44 -3.67 18.50
C GLU A 165 -22.02 -3.37 18.99
N HIS A 166 -21.20 -2.75 18.14
CA HIS A 166 -19.83 -2.38 18.49
C HIS A 166 -19.80 -1.37 19.66
N PRO A 167 -18.85 -1.49 20.61
CA PRO A 167 -18.80 -0.64 21.81
C PRO A 167 -18.87 0.87 21.52
N MET A 168 -18.29 1.33 20.41
CA MET A 168 -18.31 2.74 20.00
C MET A 168 -19.71 3.34 19.84
N PHE A 169 -20.72 2.52 19.51
CA PHE A 169 -22.10 2.95 19.35
C PHE A 169 -22.94 2.76 20.63
N LYS A 170 -22.35 2.19 21.68
CA LYS A 170 -23.03 1.88 22.94
C LYS A 170 -22.62 2.81 24.08
N GLY A 171 -21.35 3.22 24.11
CA GLY A 171 -20.86 4.10 25.16
C GLY A 171 -19.33 4.17 25.22
N PRO A 172 -18.76 4.84 26.25
CA PRO A 172 -19.43 5.30 27.47
C PRO A 172 -20.28 6.58 27.31
N PHE A 173 -20.12 7.34 26.23
CA PHE A 173 -20.94 8.51 25.96
C PHE A 173 -22.20 8.08 25.21
N PRO A 174 -23.41 8.44 25.70
CA PRO A 174 -24.66 7.99 25.08
C PRO A 174 -24.74 8.37 23.60
N VAL A 175 -25.10 7.39 22.78
CA VAL A 175 -25.35 7.56 21.34
C VAL A 175 -26.76 7.05 21.07
N LYS A 176 -27.57 7.88 20.41
CA LYS A 176 -28.83 7.46 19.83
C LYS A 176 -28.68 7.47 18.31
N MET A 177 -28.34 6.32 17.74
CA MET A 177 -28.11 6.19 16.31
C MET A 177 -29.39 6.44 15.51
N SER A 178 -29.32 7.36 14.54
CA SER A 178 -30.40 7.63 13.58
C SER A 178 -30.10 6.97 12.22
N MET A 179 -30.43 5.67 12.12
CA MET A 179 -30.30 4.92 10.87
C MET A 179 -31.48 5.23 9.95
N VAL A 180 -31.20 5.53 8.68
CA VAL A 180 -32.21 5.85 7.66
C VAL A 180 -31.99 4.97 6.43
N MET A 181 -33.06 4.36 5.90
CA MET A 181 -33.00 3.70 4.60
C MET A 181 -32.81 4.73 3.50
N LYS A 182 -31.74 4.59 2.72
CA LYS A 182 -31.41 5.45 1.60
C LYS A 182 -31.12 4.61 0.35
N PRO A 183 -31.27 5.17 -0.87
CA PRO A 183 -30.87 4.47 -2.09
C PRO A 183 -29.41 4.02 -2.01
N THR A 184 -29.13 2.81 -2.46
CA THR A 184 -27.77 2.29 -2.58
C THR A 184 -26.98 3.16 -3.57
N PRO A 185 -25.73 3.56 -3.25
CA PRO A 185 -24.94 4.41 -4.13
C PRO A 185 -24.82 3.83 -5.54
N GLU A 186 -24.98 4.66 -6.57
CA GLU A 186 -24.95 4.21 -7.97
C GLU A 186 -23.60 3.59 -8.36
N SER A 187 -22.51 4.14 -7.82
CA SER A 187 -21.15 3.58 -7.93
C SER A 187 -21.10 2.12 -7.45
N ALA A 188 -21.68 1.85 -6.28
CA ALA A 188 -21.75 0.52 -5.71
C ALA A 188 -22.62 -0.43 -6.55
N LYS A 189 -23.77 0.04 -7.07
CA LYS A 189 -24.60 -0.76 -7.99
C LYS A 189 -23.84 -1.11 -9.27
N SER A 190 -23.14 -0.14 -9.86
CA SER A 190 -22.33 -0.35 -11.06
C SER A 190 -21.19 -1.33 -10.82
N ILE A 191 -20.49 -1.23 -9.69
CA ILE A 191 -19.39 -2.13 -9.34
C ILE A 191 -19.93 -3.55 -9.11
N ALA A 192 -20.96 -3.72 -8.28
CA ALA A 192 -21.58 -5.02 -8.04
C ALA A 192 -22.01 -5.67 -9.35
N LYS A 193 -22.71 -4.93 -10.23
CA LYS A 193 -23.08 -5.40 -11.56
C LYS A 193 -21.86 -5.84 -12.39
N SER A 194 -20.81 -5.02 -12.40
CA SER A 194 -19.55 -5.31 -13.10
C SER A 194 -18.75 -6.46 -12.48
N GLU A 195 -19.17 -6.96 -11.31
CA GLU A 195 -18.62 -8.13 -10.61
C GLU A 195 -19.58 -9.34 -10.65
N GLY A 196 -20.71 -9.21 -11.35
CA GLY A 196 -21.74 -10.24 -11.43
C GLY A 196 -22.56 -10.40 -10.14
N GLU A 197 -22.51 -9.41 -9.25
CA GLU A 197 -23.21 -9.38 -7.97
C GLU A 197 -24.47 -8.49 -8.05
N VAL A 198 -25.40 -8.72 -7.14
CA VAL A 198 -26.62 -7.90 -6.99
C VAL A 198 -26.63 -7.33 -5.58
N VAL A 199 -26.77 -6.01 -5.49
CA VAL A 199 -26.93 -5.28 -4.24
C VAL A 199 -28.38 -4.78 -4.11
N PRO A 200 -28.92 -4.63 -2.89
CA PRO A 200 -30.27 -4.11 -2.70
C PRO A 200 -30.39 -2.68 -3.24
N ASP A 201 -31.61 -2.27 -3.60
CA ASP A 201 -31.86 -0.91 -4.10
C ASP A 201 -31.68 0.18 -3.07
N SER A 202 -31.80 -0.17 -1.80
CA SER A 202 -31.62 0.73 -0.67
C SER A 202 -30.95 0.00 0.50
N ILE A 203 -30.21 0.75 1.32
CA ILE A 203 -29.49 0.26 2.50
C ILE A 203 -29.66 1.21 3.67
N LEU A 204 -29.53 0.68 4.89
CA LEU A 204 -29.50 1.50 6.10
C LEU A 204 -28.20 2.30 6.14
N MET A 205 -28.34 3.61 6.33
CA MET A 205 -27.24 4.55 6.41
C MET A 205 -27.34 5.41 7.67
N TRP A 206 -26.19 5.80 8.20
CA TRP A 206 -26.04 6.72 9.30
C TRP A 206 -25.35 8.00 8.83
N ARG A 207 -25.96 9.15 9.11
CA ARG A 207 -25.40 10.46 8.73
C ARG A 207 -24.31 10.86 9.72
N VAL A 208 -23.05 10.72 9.31
CA VAL A 208 -21.88 11.06 10.14
C VAL A 208 -21.57 12.56 10.04
N GLN A 209 -21.59 13.07 8.81
CA GLN A 209 -21.30 14.47 8.50
C GLN A 209 -22.60 15.16 8.06
N LYS A 210 -22.80 16.42 8.42
CA LYS A 210 -24.00 17.19 8.05
C LYS A 210 -24.15 17.34 6.55
N GLU A 211 -23.02 17.40 5.84
CA GLU A 211 -22.91 17.63 4.40
C GLU A 211 -21.85 16.73 3.79
N GLY A 212 -22.00 16.47 2.49
CA GLY A 212 -21.15 15.57 1.71
C GLY A 212 -20.28 16.29 0.70
N TYR A 213 -19.17 15.68 0.26
CA TYR A 213 -18.31 16.29 -0.76
C TYR A 213 -18.97 16.30 -2.16
N THR A 214 -19.99 15.45 -2.36
CA THR A 214 -20.81 15.43 -3.57
C THR A 214 -21.86 16.54 -3.58
N THR A 215 -22.26 17.06 -2.41
CA THR A 215 -23.24 18.14 -2.28
C THR A 215 -22.60 19.51 -2.06
N LYS A 216 -21.42 19.56 -1.44
CA LYS A 216 -20.68 20.79 -1.15
C LYS A 216 -19.18 20.61 -1.42
N ALA A 217 -18.51 21.73 -1.69
CA ALA A 217 -17.06 21.77 -1.91
C ALA A 217 -16.25 21.64 -0.60
N ILE A 218 -16.42 20.51 0.11
CA ILE A 218 -15.73 20.20 1.37
C ILE A 218 -14.65 19.12 1.18
N ARG A 219 -13.77 18.96 2.18
CA ARG A 219 -12.77 17.89 2.22
C ARG A 219 -13.46 16.51 2.17
N PRO A 220 -13.20 15.66 1.16
CA PRO A 220 -13.69 14.28 1.15
C PRO A 220 -12.97 13.44 2.21
N GLY A 221 -13.64 12.40 2.70
CA GLY A 221 -13.00 11.39 3.55
C GLY A 221 -12.23 10.34 2.74
N MET A 222 -11.52 9.46 3.43
CA MET A 222 -10.85 8.32 2.82
C MET A 222 -11.61 7.03 3.12
N ILE A 223 -11.78 6.19 2.10
CA ILE A 223 -12.19 4.79 2.23
C ILE A 223 -10.95 3.89 2.04
N SER A 224 -10.80 2.87 2.89
CA SER A 224 -9.68 1.91 2.86
C SER A 224 -10.07 0.61 2.14
N LYS A 225 -9.08 -0.11 1.59
CA LYS A 225 -9.34 -1.36 0.85
C LYS A 225 -9.78 -2.49 1.78
N SER A 226 -10.81 -3.21 1.36
CA SER A 226 -11.37 -4.40 1.99
C SER A 226 -10.62 -5.69 1.67
N ALA A 227 -9.92 -5.75 0.53
CA ALA A 227 -9.21 -6.93 0.06
C ALA A 227 -8.13 -7.38 1.06
N GLY A 228 -8.34 -8.56 1.65
CA GLY A 228 -7.49 -9.12 2.71
C GLY A 228 -7.54 -8.33 4.03
N PHE A 229 -8.49 -7.41 4.21
CA PHE A 229 -8.53 -6.57 5.41
C PHE A 229 -8.75 -7.39 6.69
N LEU A 230 -9.61 -8.42 6.62
CA LEU A 230 -10.02 -9.26 7.76
C LEU A 230 -9.26 -10.60 7.87
N ASP A 231 -8.18 -10.79 7.11
CA ASP A 231 -7.39 -12.04 7.10
C ASP A 231 -6.34 -12.10 8.23
N SER A 232 -6.48 -11.29 9.29
CA SER A 232 -5.66 -11.38 10.49
C SER A 232 -6.50 -11.25 11.78
N PRO A 233 -6.00 -11.72 12.93
CA PRO A 233 -6.79 -11.71 14.18
C PRO A 233 -6.85 -10.34 14.87
N ASP A 234 -6.02 -9.39 14.44
CA ASP A 234 -5.83 -8.09 15.08
C ASP A 234 -6.52 -6.92 14.37
N VAL A 235 -7.37 -7.23 13.40
CA VAL A 235 -8.17 -6.29 12.61
C VAL A 235 -9.64 -6.34 12.96
N GLU A 236 -10.33 -5.24 12.72
CA GLU A 236 -11.77 -5.17 12.86
C GLU A 236 -12.39 -4.22 11.83
N PHE A 237 -13.39 -4.71 11.11
CA PHE A 237 -14.29 -3.88 10.29
C PHE A 237 -15.43 -3.38 11.17
N ILE A 238 -15.65 -2.07 11.20
CA ILE A 238 -16.70 -1.44 12.03
C ILE A 238 -17.82 -0.89 11.14
N SER A 239 -17.47 -0.23 10.03
CA SER A 239 -18.44 0.23 9.04
C SER A 239 -17.82 0.41 7.65
N GLY A 240 -18.67 0.32 6.63
CA GLY A 240 -18.42 0.90 5.32
C GLY A 240 -18.96 2.33 5.25
N GLY A 241 -18.90 2.93 4.06
CA GLY A 241 -19.48 4.25 3.85
C GLY A 241 -19.65 4.59 2.38
N VAL A 242 -20.58 5.52 2.12
CA VAL A 242 -20.93 5.96 0.78
C VAL A 242 -19.70 6.53 0.10
N SER A 243 -19.32 5.94 -1.03
CA SER A 243 -18.14 6.38 -1.78
C SER A 243 -18.27 6.05 -3.27
N ALA A 244 -17.25 6.41 -4.06
CA ALA A 244 -17.14 5.99 -5.45
C ALA A 244 -16.65 4.53 -5.63
N LYS A 245 -16.71 3.70 -4.57
CA LYS A 245 -16.24 2.31 -4.52
C LYS A 245 -17.36 1.36 -4.10
N GLY A 246 -17.05 0.06 -4.01
CA GLY A 246 -17.99 -0.98 -3.58
C GLY A 246 -18.42 -0.83 -2.11
N LEU A 247 -19.48 -1.54 -1.72
CA LEU A 247 -20.08 -1.46 -0.37
C LEU A 247 -19.24 -2.13 0.72
N GLU A 248 -18.26 -2.93 0.32
CA GLU A 248 -17.40 -3.72 1.18
C GLU A 248 -16.19 -2.94 1.73
N GLU A 249 -15.89 -1.78 1.14
CA GLU A 249 -14.74 -0.97 1.52
C GLU A 249 -14.90 -0.35 2.91
N VAL A 250 -13.77 -0.07 3.56
CA VAL A 250 -13.72 0.21 5.00
C VAL A 250 -13.71 1.72 5.26
N ALA A 251 -14.75 2.23 5.91
CA ALA A 251 -14.83 3.63 6.35
C ALA A 251 -14.39 3.79 7.81
N ILE A 252 -14.72 2.81 8.65
CA ILE A 252 -14.23 2.74 10.03
C ILE A 252 -13.72 1.32 10.27
N GLY A 253 -12.48 1.21 10.74
CA GLY A 253 -11.88 -0.07 11.06
C GLY A 253 -10.66 0.08 11.98
N ARG A 254 -10.26 -1.01 12.62
CA ARG A 254 -9.09 -1.08 13.51
C ARG A 254 -8.05 -2.03 12.94
N HIS A 255 -6.78 -1.73 13.15
CA HIS A 255 -5.66 -2.64 12.94
C HIS A 255 -4.65 -2.47 14.08
N GLY A 256 -4.54 -3.47 14.96
CA GLY A 256 -3.75 -3.35 16.19
C GLY A 256 -4.20 -2.16 17.05
N ASN A 257 -3.24 -1.31 17.41
CA ASN A 257 -3.40 -0.06 18.17
C ASN A 257 -3.84 1.15 17.33
N PHE A 258 -4.16 0.96 16.04
CA PHE A 258 -4.59 2.04 15.14
C PHE A 258 -6.07 1.92 14.78
N LEU A 259 -6.80 3.02 14.89
CA LEU A 259 -8.17 3.15 14.42
C LEU A 259 -8.23 4.08 13.20
N HIS A 260 -8.72 3.57 12.08
CA HIS A 260 -9.08 4.37 10.92
C HIS A 260 -10.47 4.97 11.13
N TRP A 261 -10.52 6.30 11.19
CA TRP A 261 -11.76 7.08 11.09
C TRP A 261 -11.77 7.78 9.73
N GLY A 262 -12.36 7.15 8.72
CA GLY A 262 -12.28 7.62 7.34
C GLY A 262 -12.95 8.97 7.07
N PHE A 263 -13.93 9.36 7.88
CA PHE A 263 -14.68 10.61 7.70
C PHE A 263 -13.81 11.83 8.02
N SER A 264 -13.98 12.90 7.25
CA SER A 264 -13.10 14.07 7.27
C SER A 264 -13.67 15.29 7.98
N ALA A 265 -14.97 15.35 8.33
CA ALA A 265 -15.61 16.53 8.92
C ALA A 265 -14.88 17.06 10.15
N SER A 266 -14.82 18.38 10.29
CA SER A 266 -14.53 19.01 11.57
C SER A 266 -15.75 18.89 12.51
N PRO A 267 -15.58 19.10 13.83
CA PRO A 267 -16.69 18.99 14.77
C PRO A 267 -17.87 19.91 14.47
N GLU A 268 -17.65 21.05 13.81
CA GLU A 268 -18.74 21.94 13.39
C GLU A 268 -19.65 21.28 12.35
N GLU A 269 -19.09 20.41 11.51
CA GLU A 269 -19.77 19.71 10.42
C GLU A 269 -20.17 18.27 10.75
N MET A 270 -19.82 17.76 11.94
CA MET A 270 -20.32 16.47 12.43
C MET A 270 -21.77 16.57 12.92
N THR A 271 -22.55 15.50 12.77
CA THR A 271 -23.81 15.35 13.49
C THR A 271 -23.55 15.19 15.01
N GLU A 272 -24.55 15.48 15.85
CA GLU A 272 -24.37 15.34 17.32
C GLU A 272 -24.10 13.89 17.75
N GLU A 273 -24.74 12.93 17.08
CA GLU A 273 -24.47 11.50 17.29
C GLU A 273 -23.04 11.12 16.86
N ALA A 274 -22.52 11.67 15.75
CA ALA A 274 -21.15 11.42 15.29
C ALA A 274 -20.10 11.97 16.25
N LYS A 275 -20.35 13.12 16.89
CA LYS A 275 -19.49 13.65 17.95
C LYS A 275 -19.33 12.67 19.12
N SER A 276 -20.44 12.11 19.59
CA SER A 276 -20.41 11.10 20.66
C SER A 276 -19.73 9.82 20.23
N VAL A 277 -20.03 9.31 19.03
CA VAL A 277 -19.38 8.10 18.48
C VAL A 277 -17.87 8.32 18.30
N PHE A 278 -17.44 9.48 17.81
CA PHE A 278 -16.03 9.84 17.69
C PHE A 278 -15.33 9.85 19.05
N ALA A 279 -15.96 10.41 20.08
CA ALA A 279 -15.43 10.35 21.44
C ALA A 279 -15.38 8.90 21.99
N ASN A 280 -16.39 8.07 21.71
CA ASN A 280 -16.35 6.66 22.06
C ASN A 280 -15.28 5.88 21.28
N ALA A 281 -14.96 6.29 20.05
CA ALA A 281 -13.88 5.73 19.25
C ALA A 281 -12.52 5.85 19.96
N ILE A 282 -12.28 7.02 20.56
CA ILE A 282 -11.07 7.29 21.36
C ILE A 282 -11.04 6.39 22.59
N VAL A 283 -12.18 6.24 23.30
CA VAL A 283 -12.25 5.34 24.46
C VAL A 283 -12.01 3.88 24.05
N TYR A 284 -12.57 3.45 22.92
CA TYR A 284 -12.39 2.11 22.40
C TYR A 284 -10.92 1.83 22.06
N ILE A 285 -10.28 2.70 21.25
CA ILE A 285 -8.90 2.45 20.83
C ILE A 285 -7.89 2.53 21.99
N SER A 286 -8.19 3.26 23.05
CA SER A 286 -7.33 3.35 24.26
C SER A 286 -7.02 2.00 24.91
N GLN A 287 -7.85 0.97 24.66
CA GLN A 287 -7.70 -0.37 25.22
C GLN A 287 -6.62 -1.21 24.51
N PHE A 288 -6.05 -0.69 23.41
CA PHE A 288 -5.14 -1.42 22.53
C PHE A 288 -3.68 -0.97 22.66
N ALA A 289 -3.31 -0.32 23.77
CA ALA A 289 -1.90 -0.01 24.05
C ALA A 289 -1.05 -1.30 24.07
N GLY A 290 0.12 -1.27 23.43
CA GLY A 290 0.99 -2.45 23.28
C GLY A 290 0.53 -3.43 22.20
N GLN A 291 -0.62 -3.20 21.56
CA GLN A 291 -1.19 -4.12 20.58
C GLN A 291 -0.80 -3.77 19.14
N ALA A 292 0.51 -3.64 18.87
CA ALA A 292 1.03 -3.38 17.53
C ALA A 292 0.51 -4.38 16.47
N PRO A 293 0.40 -3.98 15.18
CA PRO A 293 0.03 -4.86 14.08
C PRO A 293 0.86 -6.15 14.02
N ILE A 294 0.17 -7.28 13.92
CA ILE A 294 0.75 -8.62 13.71
C ILE A 294 1.03 -8.82 12.21
N ALA A 295 -0.01 -8.74 11.38
CA ALA A 295 0.10 -8.88 9.93
C ALA A 295 0.35 -7.50 9.30
N ARG A 296 1.39 -7.37 8.47
CA ARG A 296 1.77 -6.08 7.88
C ARG A 296 1.63 -6.09 6.37
N LYS A 297 0.78 -5.18 5.85
CA LYS A 297 0.54 -4.96 4.43
C LYS A 297 1.49 -3.92 3.87
N PHE A 298 2.71 -4.33 3.53
CA PHE A 298 3.69 -3.44 2.91
C PHE A 298 3.49 -3.24 1.41
N ASN A 299 2.85 -4.20 0.74
CA ASN A 299 2.50 -4.08 -0.67
C ASN A 299 1.02 -3.66 -0.80
N PRO A 300 0.73 -2.39 -1.12
CA PRO A 300 -0.64 -1.91 -1.26
C PRO A 300 -1.34 -2.46 -2.51
N PHE A 301 -0.60 -3.08 -3.43
CA PHE A 301 -1.09 -3.65 -4.68
C PHE A 301 -1.09 -5.18 -4.68
N ILE A 302 -0.90 -5.80 -3.52
CA ILE A 302 -0.92 -7.25 -3.41
C ILE A 302 -2.29 -7.79 -3.82
N VAL A 303 -2.28 -8.76 -4.73
CA VAL A 303 -3.50 -9.46 -5.14
C VAL A 303 -3.93 -10.41 -4.02
N THR A 304 -5.23 -10.67 -3.98
CA THR A 304 -5.94 -11.50 -3.01
C THR A 304 -7.02 -12.27 -3.75
N GLU A 305 -7.64 -13.28 -3.15
CA GLU A 305 -8.71 -14.07 -3.76
C GLU A 305 -9.84 -13.21 -4.36
N LYS A 306 -10.15 -12.05 -3.76
CA LYS A 306 -11.12 -11.08 -4.32
C LYS A 306 -10.77 -10.68 -5.76
N HIS A 307 -9.48 -10.54 -6.07
CA HIS A 307 -9.00 -10.19 -7.40
C HIS A 307 -9.16 -11.36 -8.40
N LEU A 308 -9.22 -12.60 -7.94
CA LEU A 308 -9.44 -13.77 -8.80
C LEU A 308 -10.83 -13.72 -9.44
N LYS A 309 -11.85 -13.37 -8.67
CA LYS A 309 -13.23 -13.16 -9.19
C LYS A 309 -13.25 -12.12 -10.30
N SER A 310 -12.66 -10.94 -10.06
CA SER A 310 -12.55 -9.88 -11.08
C SER A 310 -11.76 -10.34 -12.31
N THR A 311 -10.71 -11.14 -12.11
CA THR A 311 -9.88 -11.68 -13.20
C THR A 311 -10.68 -12.64 -14.08
N ILE A 312 -11.44 -13.56 -13.48
CA ILE A 312 -12.35 -14.48 -14.21
C ILE A 312 -13.36 -13.70 -15.03
N LEU A 313 -13.98 -12.70 -14.42
CA LEU A 313 -15.03 -11.94 -15.10
C LEU A 313 -14.50 -11.12 -16.28
N ARG A 314 -13.29 -10.57 -16.17
CA ARG A 314 -12.63 -9.86 -17.30
C ARG A 314 -12.38 -10.74 -18.52
N ALA A 315 -12.39 -12.07 -18.36
CA ALA A 315 -12.26 -13.02 -19.45
C ALA A 315 -13.61 -13.37 -20.13
N THR A 316 -14.71 -12.71 -19.75
CA THR A 316 -16.04 -12.94 -20.32
C THR A 316 -16.39 -11.93 -21.42
N ARG A 317 -17.25 -12.33 -22.36
CA ARG A 317 -17.73 -11.43 -23.41
C ARG A 317 -18.60 -10.31 -22.84
N ALA A 318 -19.37 -10.59 -21.81
CA ALA A 318 -20.19 -9.59 -21.13
C ALA A 318 -19.35 -8.43 -20.58
N ALA A 319 -18.24 -8.72 -19.90
CA ALA A 319 -17.34 -7.69 -19.38
C ALA A 319 -16.64 -6.91 -20.52
N TYR A 320 -16.29 -7.59 -21.61
CA TYR A 320 -15.76 -6.94 -22.81
C TYR A 320 -16.77 -5.98 -23.45
N GLU A 321 -18.03 -6.39 -23.62
CA GLU A 321 -19.10 -5.54 -24.19
C GLU A 321 -19.38 -4.30 -23.33
N GLU A 322 -19.34 -4.44 -22.00
CA GLU A 322 -19.44 -3.30 -21.08
C GLU A 322 -18.26 -2.34 -21.24
N ARG A 323 -17.04 -2.87 -21.39
CA ARG A 323 -15.85 -2.07 -21.65
C ARG A 323 -15.93 -1.34 -22.98
N VAL A 324 -16.39 -1.99 -24.05
CA VAL A 324 -16.66 -1.37 -25.36
C VAL A 324 -17.65 -0.21 -25.21
N SER A 325 -18.76 -0.43 -24.51
CA SER A 325 -19.77 0.61 -24.23
C SER A 325 -19.18 1.80 -23.45
N THR A 326 -18.27 1.54 -22.52
CA THR A 326 -17.60 2.57 -21.72
C THR A 326 -16.59 3.37 -22.53
N LEU A 327 -15.77 2.70 -23.35
CA LEU A 327 -14.79 3.37 -24.21
C LEU A 327 -15.47 4.23 -25.28
N LYS A 328 -16.57 3.72 -25.87
CA LYS A 328 -17.37 4.45 -26.84
C LYS A 328 -17.92 5.77 -26.28
N ARG A 329 -18.31 5.79 -24.99
CA ARG A 329 -18.79 7.01 -24.31
C ARG A 329 -17.72 8.10 -24.16
N ILE A 330 -16.44 7.74 -24.17
CA ILE A 330 -15.31 8.67 -24.08
C ILE A 330 -14.56 8.85 -25.40
N GLY A 331 -15.20 8.48 -26.54
CA GLY A 331 -14.63 8.64 -27.87
C GLY A 331 -13.45 7.73 -28.18
N LYS A 332 -13.35 6.59 -27.49
CA LYS A 332 -12.32 5.57 -27.72
C LYS A 332 -12.93 4.29 -28.29
N GLU A 333 -12.17 3.61 -29.14
CA GLU A 333 -12.51 2.28 -29.65
C GLU A 333 -11.75 1.21 -28.88
N GLU A 334 -12.30 0.01 -28.83
CA GLU A 334 -11.65 -1.18 -28.25
C GLU A 334 -11.27 -2.13 -29.38
N SER A 335 -10.18 -2.86 -29.17
CA SER A 335 -9.76 -4.00 -29.99
C SER A 335 -10.84 -5.08 -30.05
N THR A 336 -10.73 -6.02 -30.99
CA THR A 336 -11.67 -7.16 -31.04
C THR A 336 -11.61 -7.99 -29.75
N TYR A 337 -12.65 -8.77 -29.46
CA TYR A 337 -12.69 -9.60 -28.25
C TYR A 337 -11.47 -10.53 -28.13
N GLY A 338 -11.04 -11.13 -29.24
CA GLY A 338 -9.85 -11.98 -29.27
C GLY A 338 -8.56 -11.20 -29.00
N GLU A 339 -8.38 -10.03 -29.58
CA GLU A 339 -7.21 -9.17 -29.34
C GLU A 339 -7.17 -8.64 -27.89
N TYR A 340 -8.34 -8.28 -27.35
CA TYR A 340 -8.49 -7.91 -25.95
C TYR A 340 -8.05 -9.06 -25.02
N LEU A 341 -8.56 -10.28 -25.23
CA LEU A 341 -8.16 -11.44 -24.43
C LEU A 341 -6.67 -11.78 -24.61
N LYS A 342 -6.15 -11.68 -25.84
CA LYS A 342 -4.71 -11.89 -26.12
C LYS A 342 -3.83 -10.88 -25.39
N SER A 343 -4.28 -9.63 -25.28
CA SER A 343 -3.59 -8.56 -24.54
C SER A 343 -3.66 -8.79 -23.03
N MET A 344 -4.85 -9.15 -22.51
CA MET A 344 -5.09 -9.33 -21.08
C MET A 344 -4.49 -10.63 -20.52
N PHE A 345 -4.51 -11.70 -21.30
CA PHE A 345 -4.15 -13.06 -20.88
C PHE A 345 -3.24 -13.75 -21.92
N PRO A 346 -2.06 -13.19 -22.26
CA PRO A 346 -1.24 -13.68 -23.37
C PRO A 346 -0.85 -15.15 -23.22
N GLU A 347 -0.53 -15.60 -22.00
CA GLU A 347 -0.15 -16.98 -21.69
C GLU A 347 -1.34 -17.96 -21.88
N LEU A 348 -2.55 -17.57 -21.47
CA LEU A 348 -3.74 -18.42 -21.53
C LEU A 348 -4.42 -18.38 -22.91
N TYR A 349 -4.33 -17.26 -23.62
CA TYR A 349 -4.96 -17.08 -24.93
C TYR A 349 -4.44 -18.09 -25.96
N PHE A 350 -3.16 -18.47 -25.90
CA PHE A 350 -2.62 -19.51 -26.77
C PHE A 350 -3.33 -20.86 -26.60
N SER A 351 -3.78 -21.16 -25.38
CA SER A 351 -4.44 -22.43 -25.06
C SER A 351 -5.97 -22.36 -25.18
N PHE A 352 -6.57 -21.23 -24.81
CA PHE A 352 -8.03 -21.11 -24.67
C PHE A 352 -8.68 -20.25 -25.77
N GLY A 353 -7.91 -19.42 -26.48
CA GLY A 353 -8.45 -18.44 -27.42
C GLY A 353 -9.53 -17.58 -26.76
N THR A 354 -10.75 -17.67 -27.27
CA THR A 354 -11.93 -16.95 -26.76
C THR A 354 -12.90 -17.82 -25.94
N ASP A 355 -12.50 -19.02 -25.51
CA ASP A 355 -13.33 -19.92 -24.71
C ASP A 355 -13.45 -19.45 -23.25
N GLU A 356 -14.51 -18.71 -22.94
CA GLU A 356 -14.80 -18.18 -21.60
C GLU A 356 -14.85 -19.27 -20.51
N LYS A 357 -15.37 -20.46 -20.86
CA LYS A 357 -15.48 -21.55 -19.90
C LYS A 357 -14.10 -22.08 -19.53
N ALA A 358 -13.18 -22.18 -20.50
CA ALA A 358 -11.82 -22.62 -20.23
C ALA A 358 -11.06 -21.67 -19.29
N TYR A 359 -11.21 -20.34 -19.45
CA TYR A 359 -10.63 -19.38 -18.48
C TYR A 359 -11.22 -19.55 -17.09
N LYS A 360 -12.55 -19.64 -16.99
CA LYS A 360 -13.24 -19.82 -15.71
C LYS A 360 -12.78 -21.11 -15.01
N ASP A 361 -12.78 -22.23 -15.73
CA ASP A 361 -12.36 -23.52 -15.19
C ASP A 361 -10.89 -23.48 -14.77
N TYR A 362 -10.00 -22.86 -15.55
CA TYR A 362 -8.59 -22.71 -15.19
C TYR A 362 -8.42 -21.99 -13.85
N TYR A 363 -9.04 -20.82 -13.69
CA TYR A 363 -8.88 -20.05 -12.45
C TYR A 363 -9.59 -20.72 -11.26
N MET A 364 -10.76 -21.32 -11.47
CA MET A 364 -11.49 -22.02 -10.38
C MET A 364 -10.77 -23.28 -9.93
N ASN A 365 -10.27 -24.11 -10.85
CA ASN A 365 -9.57 -25.35 -10.52
C ASN A 365 -8.20 -25.11 -9.87
N ASN A 366 -7.61 -23.93 -10.10
CA ASN A 366 -6.31 -23.56 -9.55
C ASN A 366 -6.38 -22.51 -8.42
N ALA A 367 -7.58 -22.17 -7.93
CA ALA A 367 -7.79 -21.08 -6.97
C ALA A 367 -6.88 -21.19 -5.72
N GLY A 368 -6.74 -22.39 -5.16
CA GLY A 368 -5.90 -22.67 -3.98
C GLY A 368 -4.39 -22.73 -4.26
N TYR A 369 -3.94 -22.49 -5.49
CA TYR A 369 -2.53 -22.55 -5.86
C TYR A 369 -2.02 -21.25 -6.48
N PHE A 370 -2.85 -20.23 -6.62
CA PHE A 370 -2.37 -18.93 -7.08
C PHE A 370 -1.61 -18.21 -5.98
N MET A 371 -0.55 -17.51 -6.35
CA MET A 371 0.18 -16.58 -5.50
C MET A 371 0.39 -15.25 -6.24
N PRO A 372 0.77 -14.16 -5.56
CA PRO A 372 1.06 -12.89 -6.22
C PRO A 372 2.25 -13.03 -7.16
N ARG A 373 2.10 -12.59 -8.40
CA ARG A 373 3.22 -12.50 -9.32
C ARG A 373 4.14 -11.34 -8.90
N PRO A 374 5.45 -11.58 -8.73
CA PRO A 374 6.39 -10.53 -8.36
C PRO A 374 6.31 -9.30 -9.29
N GLY A 375 6.20 -8.11 -8.69
CA GLY A 375 6.19 -6.82 -9.41
C GLY A 375 4.94 -6.56 -10.27
N ARG A 376 3.91 -7.42 -10.23
CA ARG A 376 2.69 -7.27 -11.04
C ARG A 376 1.44 -7.41 -10.18
N VAL A 377 0.37 -6.73 -10.59
CA VAL A 377 -0.96 -6.89 -10.00
C VAL A 377 -1.67 -8.05 -10.73
N SER A 378 -1.10 -9.25 -10.62
CA SER A 378 -1.62 -10.45 -11.24
C SER A 378 -1.20 -11.69 -10.46
N PHE A 379 -1.78 -12.84 -10.82
CA PHE A 379 -1.46 -14.12 -10.21
C PHE A 379 -0.36 -14.88 -10.96
N LEU A 380 0.32 -15.75 -10.23
CA LEU A 380 1.22 -16.77 -10.70
C LEU A 380 0.78 -18.10 -10.11
N LEU A 381 0.77 -19.17 -10.90
CA LEU A 381 0.45 -20.51 -10.41
C LEU A 381 1.65 -21.05 -9.64
N ASP A 382 1.44 -21.46 -8.38
CA ASP A 382 2.44 -22.14 -7.57
C ASP A 382 2.46 -23.63 -7.91
N GLU A 383 3.40 -24.00 -8.77
CA GLU A 383 3.62 -25.39 -9.18
C GLU A 383 4.12 -26.30 -8.05
N ASP A 384 4.82 -25.76 -7.04
CA ASP A 384 5.27 -26.56 -5.90
C ASP A 384 4.05 -27.01 -5.09
N ALA A 385 3.19 -26.07 -4.69
CA ALA A 385 1.97 -26.35 -3.95
C ALA A 385 0.97 -27.20 -4.77
N ARG A 386 0.81 -26.88 -6.05
CA ARG A 386 -0.07 -27.64 -6.97
C ARG A 386 0.38 -29.09 -7.12
N SER A 387 1.68 -29.34 -7.24
CA SER A 387 2.22 -30.71 -7.36
C SER A 387 1.98 -31.58 -6.12
N LEU A 388 1.82 -30.96 -4.95
CA LEU A 388 1.47 -31.65 -3.70
C LEU A 388 -0.04 -31.83 -3.53
N GLY A 389 -0.85 -31.13 -4.32
CA GLY A 389 -2.32 -31.14 -4.18
C GLY A 389 -2.81 -30.50 -2.88
N ILE A 390 -1.98 -29.66 -2.24
CA ILE A 390 -2.31 -28.97 -0.99
C ILE A 390 -2.36 -27.47 -1.27
N SER A 391 -3.51 -26.85 -0.97
CA SER A 391 -3.70 -25.41 -1.13
C SER A 391 -2.66 -24.61 -0.35
N ASN A 392 -2.24 -23.47 -0.89
CA ASN A 392 -1.30 -22.58 -0.22
C ASN A 392 -1.88 -21.84 0.99
N HIS A 393 -3.19 -21.87 1.18
CA HIS A 393 -3.86 -21.38 2.38
C HIS A 393 -4.00 -22.46 3.46
N ASP A 394 -3.68 -23.71 3.13
CA ASP A 394 -3.82 -24.84 4.04
C ASP A 394 -2.51 -25.07 4.82
N ILE A 395 -2.61 -25.04 6.14
CA ILE A 395 -1.49 -25.26 7.06
C ILE A 395 -0.78 -26.60 6.82
N ARG A 396 -1.48 -27.60 6.26
CA ARG A 396 -0.90 -28.90 5.86
C ARG A 396 0.22 -28.74 4.83
N LEU A 397 0.25 -27.65 4.07
CA LEU A 397 1.34 -27.38 3.12
C LEU A 397 2.67 -27.20 3.86
N LEU A 398 2.66 -26.54 5.03
CA LEU A 398 3.86 -26.37 5.84
C LEU A 398 4.30 -27.71 6.42
N ASP A 399 3.36 -28.51 6.96
CA ASP A 399 3.64 -29.84 7.50
C ASP A 399 4.30 -30.76 6.46
N GLU A 400 3.71 -30.80 5.26
CA GLU A 400 4.24 -31.57 4.14
C GLU A 400 5.60 -31.05 3.67
N ALA A 401 5.78 -29.73 3.60
CA ALA A 401 7.07 -29.15 3.25
C ALA A 401 8.16 -29.57 4.25
N ILE A 402 7.87 -29.57 5.56
CA ILE A 402 8.80 -30.05 6.60
C ILE A 402 9.09 -31.54 6.44
N ARG A 403 8.07 -32.35 6.12
CA ARG A 403 8.25 -33.78 5.85
C ARG A 403 9.22 -34.04 4.69
N LEU A 404 9.15 -33.27 3.61
CA LEU A 404 10.10 -33.35 2.49
C LEU A 404 11.56 -33.09 2.93
N LEU A 405 11.76 -32.21 3.92
CA LEU A 405 13.07 -31.94 4.51
C LEU A 405 13.53 -33.09 5.40
N GLU A 406 12.64 -33.62 6.25
CA GLU A 406 12.92 -34.70 7.20
C GLU A 406 13.27 -36.02 6.51
N GLU A 407 12.58 -36.35 5.41
CA GLU A 407 12.79 -37.58 4.66
C GLU A 407 13.86 -37.48 3.56
N GLY A 408 14.27 -36.25 3.20
CA GLY A 408 15.24 -36.02 2.14
C GLY A 408 14.72 -36.30 0.73
N THR A 409 13.40 -36.35 0.51
CA THR A 409 12.77 -36.74 -0.77
C THR A 409 12.76 -35.62 -1.81
N ASP A 410 12.40 -34.39 -1.41
CA ASP A 410 12.48 -33.18 -2.25
C ASP A 410 12.80 -31.94 -1.37
N VAL A 411 14.01 -31.95 -0.81
CA VAL A 411 14.51 -30.92 0.11
C VAL A 411 14.42 -29.52 -0.50
N ALA A 412 14.68 -29.40 -1.81
CA ALA A 412 14.64 -28.11 -2.51
C ALA A 412 13.21 -27.54 -2.55
N LYS A 413 12.20 -28.36 -2.89
CA LYS A 413 10.79 -27.94 -2.87
C LYS A 413 10.35 -27.56 -1.46
N GLY A 414 10.66 -28.40 -0.47
CA GLY A 414 10.30 -28.11 0.92
C GLY A 414 10.88 -26.78 1.40
N HIS A 415 12.15 -26.49 1.10
CA HIS A 415 12.75 -25.19 1.44
C HIS A 415 12.08 -24.02 0.71
N ARG A 416 11.78 -24.16 -0.59
CA ARG A 416 11.07 -23.11 -1.35
C ARG A 416 9.71 -22.81 -0.74
N LEU A 417 8.91 -23.82 -0.43
CA LEU A 417 7.59 -23.68 0.19
C LEU A 417 7.67 -23.00 1.56
N LEU A 418 8.57 -23.47 2.44
CA LEU A 418 8.74 -22.90 3.77
C LEU A 418 9.21 -21.44 3.74
N LYS A 419 10.14 -21.09 2.86
CA LYS A 419 10.60 -19.70 2.69
C LYS A 419 9.54 -18.79 2.08
N ARG A 420 8.75 -19.31 1.15
CA ARG A 420 7.69 -18.59 0.43
C ARG A 420 6.51 -18.27 1.35
N TYR A 421 6.13 -19.22 2.21
CA TYR A 421 4.91 -19.13 3.01
C TYR A 421 5.14 -18.82 4.49
N THR A 422 6.38 -18.58 4.92
CA THR A 422 6.69 -18.16 6.30
C THR A 422 7.77 -17.09 6.33
N LEU A 423 7.85 -16.36 7.45
CA LEU A 423 8.94 -15.44 7.77
C LEU A 423 10.05 -16.10 8.59
N CYS A 424 10.11 -17.43 8.63
CA CYS A 424 11.11 -18.19 9.39
C CYS A 424 12.29 -18.61 8.52
N ARG A 425 13.50 -18.69 9.07
CA ARG A 425 14.73 -19.10 8.35
C ARG A 425 15.55 -20.06 9.22
N PHE A 426 14.96 -21.20 9.57
CA PHE A 426 15.65 -22.25 10.31
C PHE A 426 16.58 -23.04 9.40
N GLU A 427 17.67 -23.55 9.99
CA GLU A 427 18.73 -24.26 9.25
C GLU A 427 18.40 -25.75 9.13
N THR A 428 17.71 -26.32 10.12
CA THR A 428 17.48 -27.75 10.23
C THR A 428 16.00 -28.14 10.16
N PRO A 429 15.68 -29.36 9.65
CA PRO A 429 14.30 -29.86 9.66
C PRO A 429 13.71 -29.93 11.08
N ALA A 430 14.52 -30.25 12.08
CA ALA A 430 14.10 -30.36 13.48
C ALA A 430 13.64 -29.00 14.07
N GLU A 431 14.33 -27.90 13.73
CA GLU A 431 13.91 -26.55 14.13
C GLU A 431 12.59 -26.16 13.46
N TRP A 432 12.43 -26.45 12.17
CA TRP A 432 11.17 -26.23 11.45
C TRP A 432 10.01 -27.00 12.10
N ARG A 433 10.21 -28.30 12.38
CA ARG A 433 9.22 -29.16 13.04
C ARG A 433 8.85 -28.65 14.42
N THR A 434 9.85 -28.27 15.23
CA THR A 434 9.65 -27.73 16.57
C THR A 434 8.83 -26.44 16.52
N TRP A 435 9.19 -25.50 15.64
CA TRP A 435 8.43 -24.26 15.46
C TRP A 435 6.99 -24.51 15.02
N PHE A 436 6.79 -25.41 14.06
CA PHE A 436 5.47 -25.75 13.54
C PHE A 436 4.59 -26.35 14.64
N GLU A 437 5.06 -27.40 15.32
CA GLU A 437 4.30 -28.06 16.39
C GLU A 437 3.98 -27.11 17.56
N THR A 438 4.92 -26.23 17.92
CA THR A 438 4.72 -25.23 18.97
C THR A 438 3.66 -24.19 18.60
N ASN A 439 3.55 -23.83 17.31
CA ASN A 439 2.75 -22.68 16.88
C ASN A 439 1.51 -23.04 16.05
N LYS A 440 1.34 -24.29 15.59
CA LYS A 440 0.31 -24.67 14.60
C LYS A 440 -1.12 -24.29 15.00
N SER A 441 -1.46 -24.30 16.29
CA SER A 441 -2.78 -23.89 16.80
C SER A 441 -3.02 -22.38 16.75
N ARG A 442 -1.97 -21.60 16.50
CA ARG A 442 -1.96 -20.12 16.47
C ARG A 442 -1.58 -19.57 15.10
N LEU A 443 -1.24 -20.42 14.14
CA LEU A 443 -0.93 -20.00 12.78
C LEU A 443 -2.19 -19.54 12.06
N PHE A 444 -2.08 -18.44 11.31
CA PHE A 444 -3.12 -17.95 10.43
C PHE A 444 -2.49 -17.49 9.11
N PHE A 445 -3.22 -17.66 8.01
CA PHE A 445 -2.77 -17.23 6.69
C PHE A 445 -3.30 -15.83 6.36
N THR A 446 -2.43 -14.96 5.84
CA THR A 446 -2.80 -13.59 5.44
C THR A 446 -2.32 -13.30 4.01
N GLU A 447 -3.25 -13.06 3.10
CA GLU A 447 -2.96 -12.66 1.72
C GLU A 447 -2.42 -11.22 1.72
N SER A 448 -3.11 -10.31 2.40
CA SER A 448 -2.70 -8.90 2.46
C SER A 448 -1.38 -8.70 3.22
N GLY A 449 -1.08 -9.57 4.17
CA GLY A 449 0.18 -9.57 4.92
C GLY A 449 1.38 -10.12 4.13
N GLY A 450 1.22 -10.48 2.86
CA GLY A 450 2.31 -10.97 2.01
C GLY A 450 2.18 -12.42 1.55
N TRP A 451 1.03 -13.06 1.77
CA TRP A 451 0.79 -14.49 1.52
C TRP A 451 1.64 -15.39 2.43
N PHE A 452 1.61 -15.11 3.73
CA PHE A 452 2.35 -15.86 4.74
C PHE A 452 1.41 -16.50 5.78
N PHE A 453 1.85 -17.64 6.31
CA PHE A 453 1.43 -18.10 7.64
C PHE A 453 2.21 -17.33 8.70
N LEU A 454 1.47 -16.59 9.53
CA LEU A 454 1.99 -15.82 10.65
C LEU A 454 1.52 -16.44 11.96
N VAL A 455 2.23 -16.15 13.06
CA VAL A 455 1.84 -16.61 14.40
C VAL A 455 0.97 -15.56 15.05
N ASN A 456 -0.18 -15.93 15.61
CA ASN A 456 -1.01 -15.03 16.41
C ASN A 456 -0.33 -14.71 17.76
N THR A 457 0.63 -13.78 17.72
CA THR A 457 1.42 -13.34 18.86
C THR A 457 2.05 -11.97 18.62
N ARG A 458 2.34 -11.27 19.71
CA ARG A 458 3.15 -10.05 19.73
C ARG A 458 4.47 -10.26 20.47
N ASP A 459 4.75 -11.48 20.93
CA ASP A 459 6.04 -11.82 21.53
C ASP A 459 7.11 -11.79 20.44
N LYS A 460 8.03 -10.84 20.55
CA LYS A 460 9.13 -10.62 19.59
C LYS A 460 10.13 -11.80 19.58
N ASN A 461 10.12 -12.66 20.60
CA ASN A 461 10.98 -13.83 20.68
C ASN A 461 10.41 -15.05 19.94
N VAL A 462 9.14 -15.01 19.52
CA VAL A 462 8.53 -16.08 18.72
C VAL A 462 8.79 -15.79 17.24
N PRO A 463 9.55 -16.65 16.53
CA PRO A 463 9.78 -16.49 15.10
C PRO A 463 8.48 -16.60 14.31
N GLY A 464 8.41 -15.94 13.16
CA GLY A 464 7.30 -16.06 12.21
C GLY A 464 6.58 -14.76 11.86
N ASN A 465 6.89 -13.65 12.57
CA ASN A 465 6.28 -12.34 12.31
C ASN A 465 7.32 -11.24 11.97
N ASP A 466 8.60 -11.60 11.81
CA ASP A 466 9.66 -10.63 11.53
C ASP A 466 9.84 -10.40 10.02
N TYR A 467 9.20 -9.34 9.52
CA TYR A 467 9.30 -8.92 8.13
C TYR A 467 10.69 -8.42 7.71
N ARG A 468 11.63 -8.19 8.64
CA ARG A 468 13.00 -7.78 8.30
C ARG A 468 13.79 -8.92 7.64
N VAL A 469 13.40 -10.17 7.89
CA VAL A 469 13.97 -11.37 7.23
C VAL A 469 13.95 -11.20 5.72
N LEU A 470 12.85 -10.63 5.24
CA LEU A 470 12.66 -10.35 3.85
C LEU A 470 13.78 -9.38 3.36
N CYS A 471 14.08 -8.29 4.07
CA CYS A 471 15.12 -7.33 3.68
C CYS A 471 16.54 -7.93 3.71
N THR A 472 16.75 -9.02 4.44
CA THR A 472 18.04 -9.70 4.54
C THR A 472 18.24 -10.77 3.48
N GLU A 473 17.18 -11.32 2.90
CA GLU A 473 17.28 -12.28 1.80
C GLU A 473 17.59 -11.62 0.46
N SER A 474 17.10 -10.41 0.22
CA SER A 474 17.54 -9.57 -0.91
C SER A 474 19.03 -9.19 -0.85
N ILE A 475 19.69 -9.38 0.30
CA ILE A 475 21.13 -9.17 0.51
C ILE A 475 21.91 -10.52 0.46
N LYS A 476 21.22 -11.66 0.61
CA LYS A 476 21.81 -13.00 0.69
C LYS A 476 21.66 -13.83 -0.57
N GLU A 477 20.78 -13.49 -1.50
CA GLU A 477 21.00 -13.94 -2.87
C GLU A 477 22.32 -13.29 -3.31
N PRO A 478 23.37 -14.08 -3.63
CA PRO A 478 24.42 -13.54 -4.46
C PRO A 478 23.69 -12.98 -5.67
N ILE A 479 23.99 -11.75 -6.05
CA ILE A 479 23.82 -11.36 -7.44
C ILE A 479 24.73 -12.33 -8.19
N GLU A 480 24.23 -13.53 -8.49
CA GLU A 480 24.79 -14.36 -9.52
C GLU A 480 24.92 -13.43 -10.71
N GLU A 481 26.14 -13.32 -11.23
CA GLU A 481 26.49 -12.60 -12.44
C GLU A 481 25.57 -13.09 -13.58
N LYS A 482 24.35 -12.57 -13.65
CA LYS A 482 23.45 -12.78 -14.78
C LYS A 482 24.04 -11.98 -15.92
N THR A 483 24.91 -12.66 -16.66
CA THR A 483 25.37 -12.22 -17.97
C THR A 483 24.13 -11.88 -18.79
N LEU A 484 24.01 -10.62 -19.24
CA LEU A 484 22.95 -10.19 -20.13
C LEU A 484 22.97 -11.06 -21.39
N LYS A 485 21.85 -11.71 -21.70
CA LYS A 485 21.70 -12.54 -22.89
C LYS A 485 21.10 -11.71 -24.04
N GLU A 486 21.23 -12.19 -25.27
CA GLU A 486 20.68 -11.48 -26.45
C GLU A 486 19.16 -11.29 -26.36
N GLU A 487 18.46 -12.25 -25.76
CA GLU A 487 17.01 -12.24 -25.50
C GLU A 487 16.52 -11.16 -24.53
N ASP A 488 17.43 -10.41 -23.89
CA ASP A 488 17.09 -9.34 -22.96
C ASP A 488 16.78 -7.98 -23.66
N THR A 489 17.04 -7.85 -24.96
CA THR A 489 16.83 -6.60 -25.73
C THR A 489 15.90 -6.82 -26.92
N ASP A 490 15.16 -5.78 -27.35
CA ASP A 490 14.34 -5.82 -28.57
C ASP A 490 14.32 -4.47 -29.30
N GLU A 491 13.68 -4.39 -30.47
CA GLU A 491 13.66 -3.15 -31.27
C GLU A 491 12.97 -1.95 -30.58
N LYS A 492 12.10 -2.19 -29.60
CA LYS A 492 11.42 -1.12 -28.83
C LYS A 492 12.25 -0.69 -27.62
N GLU A 493 13.04 -1.60 -27.07
CA GLU A 493 13.97 -1.34 -25.98
C GLU A 493 15.37 -1.91 -26.32
N PRO A 494 16.10 -1.22 -27.22
CA PRO A 494 17.29 -1.79 -27.84
C PRO A 494 18.53 -1.80 -26.94
N VAL A 495 18.43 -1.30 -25.71
CA VAL A 495 19.54 -1.26 -24.77
C VAL A 495 19.07 -1.67 -23.39
N LYS A 496 19.73 -2.66 -22.80
CA LYS A 496 19.59 -3.03 -21.39
C LYS A 496 20.84 -2.70 -20.63
N VAL A 497 20.68 -2.15 -19.43
CA VAL A 497 21.81 -1.69 -18.61
C VAL A 497 21.79 -2.37 -17.26
N GLN A 498 22.95 -2.84 -16.82
CA GLN A 498 23.20 -3.34 -15.48
C GLN A 498 24.42 -2.64 -14.88
N ALA A 499 24.42 -2.46 -13.56
CA ALA A 499 25.55 -1.93 -12.84
C ALA A 499 25.88 -2.82 -11.64
N PHE A 500 27.17 -3.04 -11.37
CA PHE A 500 27.63 -3.86 -10.26
C PHE A 500 28.94 -3.32 -9.67
N THR A 501 29.23 -3.69 -8.43
CA THR A 501 30.46 -3.31 -7.73
C THR A 501 31.30 -4.51 -7.38
N LYS A 502 32.61 -4.37 -7.60
CA LYS A 502 33.61 -5.39 -7.21
C LYS A 502 34.62 -4.76 -6.27
N LYS A 503 34.85 -5.40 -5.11
CA LYS A 503 35.92 -4.98 -4.20
C LYS A 503 37.29 -5.27 -4.83
N MET A 504 38.16 -4.27 -4.84
CA MET A 504 39.52 -4.35 -5.40
C MET A 504 40.54 -4.71 -4.31
N SER A 505 41.70 -5.22 -4.74
CA SER A 505 42.79 -5.63 -3.83
C SER A 505 43.36 -4.49 -2.99
N ASN A 506 43.23 -3.24 -3.46
CA ASN A 506 43.62 -2.02 -2.75
C ASN A 506 42.58 -1.55 -1.71
N GLY A 507 41.47 -2.25 -1.55
CA GLY A 507 40.38 -1.90 -0.63
C GLY A 507 39.30 -0.99 -1.23
N ASN A 508 39.50 -0.46 -2.43
CA ASN A 508 38.51 0.35 -3.15
C ASN A 508 37.42 -0.52 -3.79
N ARG A 509 36.40 0.12 -4.35
CA ARG A 509 35.33 -0.54 -5.12
C ARG A 509 35.41 -0.12 -6.58
N LEU A 510 35.34 -1.09 -7.48
CA LEU A 510 35.18 -0.86 -8.92
C LEU A 510 33.70 -0.96 -9.28
N ILE A 511 33.09 0.15 -9.64
CA ILE A 511 31.77 0.19 -10.26
C ILE A 511 31.92 -0.19 -11.73
N THR A 512 31.12 -1.13 -12.21
CA THR A 512 31.04 -1.52 -13.61
C THR A 512 29.61 -1.36 -14.09
N ILE A 513 29.42 -0.64 -15.20
CA ILE A 513 28.14 -0.44 -15.87
C ILE A 513 28.25 -1.13 -17.22
N ARG A 514 27.44 -2.17 -17.42
CA ARG A 514 27.38 -2.95 -18.66
C ARG A 514 26.07 -2.65 -19.37
N MET A 515 26.16 -2.25 -20.63
CA MET A 515 25.02 -1.99 -21.50
C MET A 515 25.03 -3.03 -22.62
N LYS A 516 24.03 -3.92 -22.67
CA LYS A 516 23.79 -4.83 -23.81
C LYS A 516 22.98 -4.09 -24.86
N ILE A 517 23.39 -4.20 -26.11
CA ILE A 517 22.80 -3.46 -27.23
C ILE A 517 22.22 -4.47 -28.23
N HIS A 518 20.97 -4.26 -28.63
CA HIS A 518 20.26 -5.11 -29.57
C HIS A 518 20.99 -5.16 -30.92
N PRO A 519 21.07 -6.33 -31.59
CA PRO A 519 21.71 -6.44 -32.89
C PRO A 519 21.21 -5.38 -33.89
N GLY A 520 22.14 -4.70 -34.55
CA GLY A 520 21.85 -3.61 -35.50
C GLY A 520 21.66 -2.23 -34.87
N TYR A 521 21.54 -2.12 -33.55
CA TYR A 521 21.56 -0.85 -32.82
C TYR A 521 22.96 -0.50 -32.31
N ARG A 522 23.18 0.79 -32.06
CA ARG A 522 24.43 1.34 -31.52
C ARG A 522 24.16 2.48 -30.54
N ILE A 523 25.10 2.69 -29.60
CA ILE A 523 25.14 3.88 -28.74
C ILE A 523 26.40 4.70 -29.03
N TYR A 524 26.38 5.98 -28.67
CA TYR A 524 27.48 6.91 -28.94
C TYR A 524 28.27 7.15 -27.65
N THR A 525 29.56 6.82 -27.60
CA THR A 525 30.41 7.11 -26.41
C THR A 525 31.12 8.45 -26.51
N GLN A 526 31.21 9.00 -27.73
CA GLN A 526 31.72 10.33 -28.07
C GLN A 526 31.01 10.81 -29.33
N VAL A 527 30.68 12.09 -29.43
CA VAL A 527 30.03 12.69 -30.61
C VAL A 527 30.81 13.94 -31.05
N ASP A 528 31.13 14.05 -32.35
CA ASP A 528 31.71 15.28 -32.91
C ASP A 528 30.66 16.41 -32.91
N LYS A 529 31.09 17.66 -32.75
CA LYS A 529 30.19 18.81 -32.66
C LYS A 529 29.32 19.01 -33.91
N SER A 530 29.72 18.45 -35.05
CA SER A 530 28.95 18.48 -36.30
C SER A 530 27.78 17.50 -36.35
N ASP A 531 27.75 16.49 -35.46
CA ASP A 531 26.85 15.35 -35.59
C ASP A 531 25.64 15.51 -34.64
N PRO A 532 24.42 15.13 -35.07
CA PRO A 532 23.19 15.40 -34.34
C PRO A 532 22.86 14.38 -33.23
N TYR A 533 23.83 13.57 -32.80
CA TYR A 533 23.63 12.49 -31.83
C TYR A 533 23.91 12.93 -30.39
N LEU A 534 23.35 12.22 -29.41
CA LEU A 534 23.66 12.46 -28.00
C LEU A 534 24.69 11.44 -27.47
N PRO A 535 25.80 11.89 -26.84
CA PRO A 535 26.77 11.00 -26.25
C PRO A 535 26.21 10.34 -24.98
N THR A 536 26.69 9.13 -24.71
CA THR A 536 26.43 8.42 -23.46
C THR A 536 27.20 9.10 -22.34
N THR A 537 26.47 9.58 -21.34
CA THR A 537 27.00 10.23 -20.15
C THR A 537 26.73 9.34 -18.94
N ILE A 538 27.67 9.34 -17.98
CA ILE A 538 27.50 8.64 -16.71
C ILE A 538 27.89 9.60 -15.60
N THR A 539 26.90 9.97 -14.80
CA THR A 539 27.05 10.86 -13.65
C THR A 539 26.94 10.05 -12.36
N PHE A 540 27.97 10.11 -11.53
CA PHE A 540 27.99 9.44 -10.24
C PHE A 540 27.59 10.41 -9.13
N VAL A 541 26.45 10.16 -8.47
CA VAL A 541 26.05 10.85 -7.25
C VAL A 541 26.64 10.11 -6.06
N LEU A 542 27.61 10.73 -5.41
CA LEU A 542 28.39 10.13 -4.33
C LEU A 542 27.83 10.54 -2.96
N PRO A 543 27.63 9.60 -2.01
CA PRO A 543 27.25 9.93 -0.65
C PRO A 543 28.42 10.55 0.13
N LYS A 544 28.12 11.17 1.27
CA LYS A 544 29.14 11.78 2.14
C LYS A 544 30.19 10.74 2.54
N GLY A 545 31.46 10.99 2.22
CA GLY A 545 32.58 10.09 2.53
C GLY A 545 32.95 9.09 1.43
N VAL A 546 32.36 9.21 0.23
CA VAL A 546 32.76 8.44 -0.96
C VAL A 546 33.33 9.37 -2.02
N GLU A 547 34.47 9.00 -2.62
CA GLU A 547 35.18 9.80 -3.62
C GLU A 547 35.52 8.97 -4.86
N LYS A 548 35.52 9.59 -6.05
CA LYS A 548 35.98 8.95 -7.29
C LYS A 548 37.50 8.86 -7.30
N VAL A 549 38.00 7.70 -7.69
CA VAL A 549 39.43 7.46 -7.95
C VAL A 549 39.64 7.41 -9.45
N GLY A 550 40.32 8.42 -9.99
CA GLY A 550 40.58 8.54 -11.43
C GLY A 550 39.34 8.87 -12.27
N GLU A 551 39.54 8.88 -13.59
CA GLU A 551 38.50 9.16 -14.58
C GLU A 551 37.67 7.93 -14.94
N LEU A 552 36.45 8.16 -15.44
CA LEU A 552 35.58 7.12 -15.96
C LEU A 552 36.24 6.43 -17.16
N LYS A 553 36.45 5.12 -17.07
CA LYS A 553 36.91 4.31 -18.19
C LYS A 553 35.72 3.97 -19.09
N ARG A 554 35.84 4.35 -20.36
CA ARG A 554 34.82 4.13 -21.40
C ARG A 554 35.17 2.88 -22.22
N PRO A 555 34.16 2.21 -22.82
CA PRO A 555 34.41 1.09 -23.71
C PRO A 555 35.11 1.56 -25.00
N LEU A 556 35.88 0.67 -25.60
CA LEU A 556 36.43 0.88 -26.92
C LEU A 556 35.29 0.82 -27.94
N GLY A 557 35.18 1.84 -28.77
CA GLY A 557 34.21 1.90 -29.86
C GLY A 557 34.88 2.12 -31.21
N ARG A 558 34.09 2.03 -32.27
CA ARG A 558 34.54 2.30 -33.65
C ARG A 558 34.19 3.73 -34.06
N ALA A 559 35.06 4.34 -34.85
CA ALA A 559 34.73 5.62 -35.49
C ALA A 559 33.51 5.44 -36.41
N TYR A 560 32.62 6.43 -36.42
CA TYR A 560 31.36 6.40 -37.14
C TYR A 560 31.33 7.48 -38.21
N ASN A 561 30.91 7.13 -39.43
CA ASN A 561 30.75 8.02 -40.59
C ASN A 561 31.96 8.91 -40.93
N GLY A 562 33.18 8.50 -40.59
CA GLY A 562 34.40 9.26 -40.90
C GLY A 562 34.58 10.55 -40.07
N THR A 563 33.77 10.77 -39.04
CA THR A 563 33.90 11.88 -38.08
C THR A 563 34.61 11.42 -36.81
N ARG A 564 34.77 12.30 -35.81
CA ARG A 564 35.28 11.94 -34.47
C ARG A 564 34.20 11.37 -33.55
N THR A 565 33.03 11.02 -34.09
CA THR A 565 31.98 10.30 -33.37
C THR A 565 32.38 8.82 -33.22
N VAL A 566 32.22 8.29 -32.01
CA VAL A 566 32.58 6.91 -31.65
C VAL A 566 31.32 6.18 -31.21
N VAL A 567 31.05 5.05 -31.85
CA VAL A 567 29.90 4.18 -31.54
C VAL A 567 30.34 2.85 -30.97
N VAL A 568 29.48 2.26 -30.15
CA VAL A 568 29.63 0.91 -29.60
C VAL A 568 28.39 0.12 -29.97
N GLU A 569 28.62 -1.12 -30.39
CA GLU A 569 27.62 -2.11 -30.81
C GLU A 569 27.78 -3.36 -29.94
N GLU A 570 26.74 -4.18 -29.84
CA GLU A 570 26.65 -5.41 -29.03
C GLU A 570 26.73 -5.21 -27.51
N GLU A 571 27.82 -4.64 -26.99
CA GLU A 571 28.04 -4.43 -25.57
C GLU A 571 28.97 -3.24 -25.27
N ALA A 572 28.56 -2.38 -24.33
CA ALA A 572 29.34 -1.27 -23.83
C ALA A 572 29.59 -1.42 -22.32
N ILE A 573 30.86 -1.48 -21.91
CA ILE A 573 31.27 -1.57 -20.50
C ILE A 573 31.99 -0.30 -20.07
N PHE A 574 31.44 0.36 -19.05
CA PHE A 574 32.03 1.52 -18.40
C PHE A 574 32.47 1.14 -16.99
N THR A 575 33.61 1.66 -16.51
CA THR A 575 34.07 1.40 -15.15
C THR A 575 34.56 2.65 -14.44
N GLN A 576 34.25 2.76 -13.14
CA GLN A 576 34.69 3.84 -12.27
C GLN A 576 35.13 3.26 -10.92
N GLU A 577 36.36 3.57 -10.52
CA GLU A 577 36.82 3.23 -9.18
C GLU A 577 36.36 4.29 -8.18
N VAL A 578 35.94 3.85 -6.99
CA VAL A 578 35.52 4.71 -5.88
C VAL A 578 36.15 4.26 -4.56
N LEU A 579 36.50 5.22 -3.74
CA LEU A 579 36.99 5.06 -2.36
C LEU A 579 35.84 5.32 -1.38
N GLY A 580 35.73 4.50 -0.33
CA GLY A 580 34.75 4.69 0.74
C GLY A 580 33.56 3.72 0.69
N THR A 581 32.81 3.68 1.79
CA THR A 581 31.65 2.80 1.99
C THR A 581 30.35 3.57 1.85
N GLY A 582 29.44 3.10 1.00
CA GLY A 582 28.13 3.74 0.78
C GLY A 582 27.65 3.58 -0.65
N ASN A 583 26.33 3.63 -0.82
CA ASN A 583 25.68 3.43 -2.10
C ASN A 583 25.97 4.58 -3.07
N VAL A 584 26.45 4.26 -4.28
CA VAL A 584 26.69 5.24 -5.34
C VAL A 584 25.56 5.14 -6.37
N THR A 585 24.93 6.26 -6.71
CA THR A 585 23.94 6.31 -7.80
C THR A 585 24.64 6.66 -9.11
N CYS A 586 24.43 5.84 -10.14
CA CYS A 586 24.92 6.04 -11.50
C CYS A 586 23.73 6.50 -12.36
N VAL A 587 23.73 7.76 -12.77
CA VAL A 587 22.77 8.33 -13.73
C VAL A 587 23.37 8.21 -15.12
N ILE A 588 22.70 7.49 -16.01
CA ILE A 588 23.17 7.10 -17.34
C ILE A 588 22.21 7.69 -18.35
N GLU A 589 22.68 8.67 -19.13
CA GLU A 589 21.91 9.22 -20.24
C GLU A 589 22.51 8.70 -21.53
N TYR A 590 21.67 8.19 -22.44
CA TYR A 590 22.14 7.67 -23.71
C TYR A 590 21.09 7.82 -24.80
N GLN A 591 21.55 7.76 -26.04
CA GLN A 591 20.72 7.60 -27.21
C GLN A 591 21.18 6.37 -27.97
N SER A 592 20.22 5.60 -28.49
CA SER A 592 20.49 4.44 -29.33
C SER A 592 19.84 4.63 -30.70
N CYS A 593 20.54 4.22 -31.75
CA CYS A 593 20.04 4.30 -33.12
C CYS A 593 20.38 3.01 -33.89
N ASN A 594 19.60 2.71 -34.90
CA ASN A 594 19.98 1.78 -35.97
C ASN A 594 20.12 2.57 -37.29
N ASP A 595 20.19 1.89 -38.43
CA ASP A 595 20.37 2.55 -39.74
C ASP A 595 19.10 3.26 -40.26
N GLN A 596 17.94 2.99 -39.66
CA GLN A 596 16.64 3.51 -40.10
C GLN A 596 16.10 4.59 -39.17
N MET A 597 16.40 4.52 -37.86
CA MET A 597 15.83 5.40 -36.85
C MET A 597 16.74 5.57 -35.63
N CYS A 598 16.52 6.66 -34.91
CA CYS A 598 17.05 6.89 -33.57
C CYS A 598 15.91 6.83 -32.55
N MET A 599 16.15 6.14 -31.44
CA MET A 599 15.25 6.16 -30.31
C MET A 599 15.31 7.51 -29.59
N PRO A 600 14.23 7.92 -28.90
CA PRO A 600 14.30 9.05 -27.97
C PRO A 600 15.44 8.85 -26.96
N PRO A 601 16.08 9.94 -26.49
CA PRO A 601 17.08 9.85 -25.43
C PRO A 601 16.49 9.19 -24.18
N ALA A 602 17.25 8.28 -23.57
CA ALA A 602 16.86 7.55 -22.38
C ALA A 602 17.76 7.94 -21.21
N GLU A 603 17.16 8.04 -20.03
CA GLU A 603 17.85 8.27 -18.76
C GLU A 603 17.54 7.11 -17.82
N LEU A 604 18.58 6.51 -17.25
CA LEU A 604 18.49 5.40 -16.29
C LEU A 604 19.28 5.76 -15.04
N SER A 605 18.72 5.45 -13.87
CA SER A 605 19.40 5.62 -12.58
C SER A 605 19.58 4.26 -11.90
N LEU A 606 20.82 3.85 -11.67
CA LEU A 606 21.18 2.58 -11.04
C LEU A 606 21.98 2.80 -9.75
N ILE A 607 21.66 2.09 -8.68
CA ILE A 607 22.36 2.20 -7.40
C ILE A 607 23.27 0.99 -7.21
N VAL A 608 24.53 1.22 -6.85
CA VAL A 608 25.52 0.16 -6.58
C VAL A 608 26.13 0.30 -5.17
N GLN A 609 26.32 -0.82 -4.48
CA GLN A 609 26.74 -0.86 -3.06
C GLN A 609 28.24 -0.90 -2.84
#